data_AF-A0A6G0Z7F7-F1
#
_entry.id   AF-A0A6G0Z7F7-F1
#
_cell.length_a   1.000
_cell.length_b   1.000
_cell.length_c   1.000
_cell.angle_alpha   90.00
_cell.angle_beta   90.00
_cell.angle_gamma   90.00
#
_symmetry.space_group_name_H-M   'P 1'
#
loop_
_entity.id
_entity.type
_entity.pdbx_description
1 polymer ?
#
loop_
_entity_poly.entity_id
_entity_poly.type
_entity_poly.pdbx_seq_one_letter_code
_entity_poly.pdbx_strand_id
1 'polypeptide(L)'
;QNHWNSIPLINKLKIIKKKKNLKWNTRSNFNRRQDIEIIRTRIEHAFRTHSYLISKEPQPICDSCHTALTIKHIVVKCIQYSSTRTDLNIPPNIAEALAENQT
;
A
#
# COMPACT_ATOMS: atom_id res chain seq x y z
N GLN A 1 11.60 -19.53 14.82
CA GLN A 1 10.74 -18.44 14.29
C GLN A 1 11.10 -18.10 12.84
N ASN A 2 11.01 -19.06 11.90
CA ASN A 2 11.44 -18.90 10.48
C ASN A 2 10.27 -18.82 9.47
N HIS A 3 9.03 -18.97 9.95
CA HIS A 3 7.82 -19.07 9.14
C HIS A 3 7.63 -17.89 8.16
N TRP A 4 8.06 -16.67 8.52
CA TRP A 4 7.90 -15.49 7.65
C TRP A 4 8.67 -15.56 6.33
N ASN A 5 9.78 -16.29 6.30
CA ASN A 5 10.59 -16.46 5.09
C ASN A 5 9.99 -17.52 4.16
N SER A 6 9.17 -18.41 4.69
CA SER A 6 8.49 -19.48 3.94
C SER A 6 7.15 -19.04 3.35
N ILE A 7 6.64 -17.85 3.71
CA ILE A 7 5.39 -17.31 3.14
C ILE A 7 5.64 -16.88 1.69
N PRO A 8 4.88 -17.40 0.72
CA PRO A 8 5.04 -17.02 -0.68
C PRO A 8 4.78 -15.53 -0.92
N LEU A 9 5.48 -14.94 -1.90
CA LEU A 9 5.35 -13.53 -2.31
C LEU A 9 3.98 -13.16 -2.91
N ILE A 10 3.05 -14.12 -2.99
CA ILE A 10 1.64 -13.84 -3.30
C ILE A 10 0.92 -13.15 -2.13
N ASN A 11 1.45 -13.25 -0.91
CA ASN A 11 0.85 -12.59 0.23
C ASN A 11 0.99 -11.06 0.09
N LYS A 12 -0.15 -10.37 0.00
CA LYS A 12 -0.25 -8.92 -0.16
C LYS A 12 0.61 -8.13 0.83
N LEU A 13 0.62 -8.53 2.09
CA LEU A 13 1.44 -7.88 3.13
C LEU A 13 2.94 -8.12 2.93
N LYS A 14 3.34 -9.31 2.47
CA LYS A 14 4.75 -9.65 2.19
C LYS A 14 5.33 -8.85 1.03
N ILE A 15 4.50 -8.47 0.05
CA ILE A 15 4.88 -7.58 -1.06
C ILE A 15 5.28 -6.19 -0.53
N ILE A 16 4.60 -5.70 0.50
CA ILE A 16 4.84 -4.38 1.10
C ILE A 16 5.92 -4.44 2.19
N LYS A 17 5.89 -5.46 3.05
CA LYS A 17 6.83 -5.65 4.16
C LYS A 17 7.66 -6.92 3.94
N LYS A 18 8.86 -6.76 3.38
CA LYS A 18 9.74 -7.90 3.11
C LYS A 18 10.27 -8.52 4.41
N LYS A 19 10.73 -7.69 5.36
CA LYS A 19 11.31 -8.12 6.64
C LYS A 19 10.33 -7.95 7.81
N LYS A 20 10.05 -9.04 8.56
CA LYS A 20 9.11 -9.01 9.71
C LYS A 20 9.54 -8.04 10.80
N ASN A 21 10.83 -8.01 11.13
CA ASN A 21 11.38 -7.24 12.25
C ASN A 21 11.70 -5.78 11.91
N LEU A 22 11.45 -5.34 10.67
CA LEU A 22 11.62 -3.93 10.34
C LEU A 22 10.44 -3.12 10.88
N LYS A 23 10.71 -2.14 11.74
CA LYS A 23 9.70 -1.16 12.15
C LYS A 23 9.40 -0.27 10.96
N TRP A 24 8.12 -0.02 10.71
CA TRP A 24 7.75 1.00 9.73
C TRP A 24 8.02 2.36 10.35
N ASN A 25 8.98 3.09 9.79
CA ASN A 25 9.25 4.44 10.24
C ASN A 25 8.06 5.32 9.83
N THR A 26 7.41 5.93 10.80
CA THR A 26 6.48 7.04 10.57
C THR A 26 7.24 8.32 10.83
N ARG A 27 7.01 9.35 10.02
CA ARG A 27 7.72 10.62 10.20
C ARG A 27 7.35 11.17 11.57
N SER A 28 8.34 11.62 12.35
CA SER A 28 8.16 12.16 13.70
C SER A 28 7.17 13.33 13.79
N ASN A 29 6.88 13.97 12.65
CA ASN A 29 6.03 15.15 12.55
C ASN A 29 4.56 14.81 12.24
N PHE A 30 4.20 13.53 12.11
CA PHE A 30 2.81 13.13 11.92
C PHE A 30 2.06 13.04 13.24
N ASN A 31 0.80 13.46 13.21
CA ASN A 31 -0.09 13.23 14.34
C ASN A 31 -0.56 11.77 14.35
N ARG A 32 -1.11 11.33 15.48
CA ARG A 32 -1.60 9.96 15.68
C ARG A 32 -2.58 9.50 14.59
N ARG A 33 -3.43 10.40 14.08
CA ARG A 33 -4.42 10.07 13.05
C ARG A 33 -3.73 9.76 11.72
N GLN A 34 -2.78 10.59 11.31
CA GLN A 34 -1.98 10.38 10.09
C GLN A 34 -1.20 9.07 10.16
N ASP A 35 -0.61 8.75 11.31
CA ASP A 35 0.08 7.47 11.51
C ASP A 35 -0.85 6.28 11.32
N ILE A 36 -2.06 6.33 11.87
CA ILE A 36 -3.08 5.28 11.69
C ILE A 36 -3.47 5.14 10.22
N GLU A 37 -3.70 6.26 9.52
CA GLU A 37 -4.06 6.26 8.10
C GLU A 37 -2.95 5.65 7.23
N ILE A 38 -1.69 6.00 7.50
CA ILE A 38 -0.52 5.43 6.82
C ILE A 38 -0.38 3.94 7.10
N ILE A 39 -0.46 3.53 8.37
CA ILE A 39 -0.34 2.12 8.77
C ILE A 39 -1.45 1.28 8.12
N ARG A 40 -2.70 1.76 8.14
CA ARG A 40 -3.83 1.08 7.48
C ARG A 40 -3.61 0.96 5.97
N THR A 41 -3.11 2.01 5.33
CA THR A 41 -2.77 1.98 3.91
C THR A 41 -1.68 0.95 3.59
N ARG A 42 -0.64 0.86 4.44
CA ARG A 42 0.47 -0.11 4.31
C ARG A 42 0.02 -1.57 4.44
N ILE A 43 -1.02 -1.86 5.23
CA ILE A 43 -1.63 -3.20 5.29
C ILE A 43 -2.74 -3.39 4.25
N GLU A 44 -2.92 -2.47 3.30
CA GLU A 44 -3.98 -2.46 2.27
C GLU A 44 -5.42 -2.35 2.83
N HIS A 45 -5.58 -1.79 4.02
CA HIS A 45 -6.87 -1.50 4.66
C HIS A 45 -7.30 -0.04 4.46
N ALA A 46 -7.35 0.40 3.20
CA ALA A 46 -7.98 1.67 2.85
C ALA A 46 -9.43 1.42 2.39
N PHE A 47 -10.37 2.24 2.87
CA PHE A 47 -11.80 2.07 2.57
C PHE A 47 -12.07 1.92 1.07
N ARG A 48 -11.48 2.78 0.24
CA ARG A 48 -11.68 2.81 -1.22
C ARG A 48 -11.28 1.51 -1.94
N THR A 49 -10.36 0.72 -1.37
CA THR A 49 -9.90 -0.55 -1.96
C THR A 49 -10.38 -1.78 -1.19
N HIS A 50 -11.01 -1.61 -0.03
CA HIS A 50 -11.33 -2.69 0.91
C HIS A 50 -12.82 -2.73 1.30
N SER A 51 -13.59 -1.66 1.05
CA SER A 51 -15.01 -1.57 1.40
C SER A 51 -15.82 -2.73 0.84
N TYR A 52 -15.50 -3.19 -0.37
CA TYR A 52 -16.18 -4.28 -1.05
C TYR A 52 -16.21 -5.59 -0.25
N LEU A 53 -15.20 -5.84 0.60
CA LEU A 53 -15.19 -7.01 1.49
C LEU A 53 -16.19 -6.89 2.63
N ILE A 54 -16.46 -5.66 3.07
CA ILE A 54 -17.41 -5.35 4.15
C ILE A 54 -18.84 -5.36 3.59
N SER A 55 -19.06 -4.71 2.43
CA SER A 55 -20.36 -4.65 1.78
C SER A 55 -20.72 -5.91 1.00
N LYS A 56 -19.79 -6.87 0.86
CA LYS A 56 -19.91 -8.07 0.00
C LYS A 56 -20.21 -7.73 -1.46
N GLU A 57 -19.71 -6.60 -1.91
CA GLU A 57 -19.82 -6.13 -3.28
C GLU A 57 -18.66 -6.66 -4.14
N PRO A 58 -18.78 -6.62 -5.47
CA PRO A 58 -17.67 -6.94 -6.35
C PRO A 58 -16.47 -6.02 -6.09
N GLN A 59 -15.26 -6.55 -6.32
CA GLN A 59 -14.04 -5.76 -6.16
C GLN A 59 -14.08 -4.54 -7.09
N PRO A 60 -13.79 -3.32 -6.57
CA PRO A 60 -13.83 -2.12 -7.39
C PRO A 60 -12.81 -2.21 -8.52
N ILE A 61 -13.17 -1.66 -9.67
CA ILE A 61 -12.33 -1.55 -10.86
C ILE A 61 -11.94 -0.08 -11.04
N CYS A 62 -10.71 0.17 -11.46
CA CYS A 62 -10.29 1.51 -11.85
C CYS A 62 -10.85 1.86 -13.22
N ASP A 63 -11.61 2.96 -13.33
CA ASP A 63 -12.25 3.38 -14.58
C ASP A 63 -11.25 3.70 -15.70
N SER A 64 -10.09 4.29 -15.35
CA SER A 64 -9.09 4.64 -16.37
C SER A 64 -8.25 3.45 -16.83
N CYS A 65 -8.06 2.44 -15.98
CA CYS A 65 -7.13 1.34 -16.25
C CYS A 65 -7.81 -0.01 -16.44
N HIS A 66 -9.12 -0.12 -16.19
CA HIS A 66 -9.93 -1.32 -16.30
C HIS A 66 -9.33 -2.55 -15.57
N THR A 67 -8.65 -2.31 -14.44
CA THR A 67 -8.07 -3.36 -13.59
C THR A 67 -8.55 -3.21 -12.15
N ALA A 68 -8.41 -4.27 -11.36
CA ALA A 68 -8.77 -4.28 -9.96
C ALA A 68 -8.12 -3.13 -9.17
N LEU A 69 -8.95 -2.32 -8.52
CA LEU A 69 -8.51 -1.19 -7.72
C LEU A 69 -7.88 -1.70 -6.42
N THR A 70 -6.58 -1.46 -6.29
CA THR A 70 -5.76 -1.84 -5.13
C THR A 70 -4.85 -0.69 -4.74
N ILE A 71 -4.31 -0.69 -3.52
CA ILE A 71 -3.35 0.34 -3.11
C ILE A 71 -2.11 0.28 -4.01
N LYS A 72 -1.63 -0.92 -4.34
CA LYS A 72 -0.55 -1.10 -5.32
C LYS A 72 -0.88 -0.48 -6.68
N HIS A 73 -2.10 -0.65 -7.16
CA HIS A 73 -2.53 -0.03 -8.40
C HIS A 73 -2.46 1.49 -8.31
N ILE A 74 -3.07 2.10 -7.30
CA ILE A 74 -3.11 3.57 -7.11
C ILE A 74 -1.70 4.16 -6.99
N VAL A 75 -0.87 3.56 -6.13
CA VAL A 75 0.43 4.11 -5.72
C VAL A 75 1.53 3.89 -6.76
N VAL A 76 1.40 2.92 -7.67
CA VAL A 76 2.49 2.57 -8.61
C VAL A 76 2.07 2.53 -10.07
N LYS A 77 0.83 2.12 -10.39
CA LYS A 77 0.45 1.74 -11.76
C LYS A 77 -0.59 2.65 -12.41
N CYS A 78 -1.48 3.25 -11.62
CA CYS A 78 -2.68 3.88 -12.14
C CYS A 78 -2.36 5.13 -12.96
N ILE A 79 -2.87 5.21 -14.18
CA ILE A 79 -2.61 6.34 -15.09
C ILE A 79 -3.26 7.62 -14.54
N GLN A 80 -4.44 7.50 -13.93
CA GLN A 80 -5.19 8.61 -13.34
C GLN A 80 -4.38 9.36 -12.25
N TYR A 81 -3.53 8.65 -11.50
CA TYR A 81 -2.72 9.22 -10.43
C TYR A 81 -1.26 9.49 -10.85
N SER A 82 -0.96 9.45 -12.15
CA SER A 82 0.42 9.64 -12.64
C SER A 82 1.00 11.00 -12.30
N SER A 83 0.26 12.09 -12.54
CA SER A 83 0.66 13.46 -12.17
C SER A 83 0.91 13.58 -10.67
N THR A 84 -0.05 13.16 -9.84
CA THR A 84 0.08 13.21 -8.37
C THR A 84 1.29 12.44 -7.86
N ARG A 85 1.65 11.30 -8.46
CA ARG A 85 2.86 10.56 -8.08
C ARG A 85 4.13 11.34 -8.40
N THR A 86 4.19 11.96 -9.58
CA THR A 86 5.31 12.81 -9.98
C THR A 86 5.44 14.01 -9.04
N ASP A 87 4.34 14.71 -8.75
CA ASP A 87 4.34 15.89 -7.88
C ASP A 87 4.80 15.58 -6.46
N LEU A 88 4.43 14.39 -5.96
CA LEU A 88 4.80 13.92 -4.62
C LEU A 88 6.12 13.15 -4.59
N ASN A 89 6.83 13.01 -5.72
CA ASN A 89 8.05 12.22 -5.87
C ASN A 89 7.90 10.78 -5.34
N ILE A 90 6.77 10.13 -5.63
CA ILE A 90 6.49 8.77 -5.19
C ILE A 90 7.30 7.78 -6.04
N PRO A 91 8.12 6.90 -5.43
CA PRO A 91 8.92 5.94 -6.19
C PRO A 91 8.03 4.87 -6.86
N PRO A 92 8.48 4.28 -7.98
CA PRO A 92 7.71 3.29 -8.74
C PRO A 92 7.66 1.90 -8.07
N ASN A 93 8.32 1.71 -6.93
CA ASN A 93 8.30 0.46 -6.18
C ASN A 93 7.35 0.56 -5.00
N ILE A 94 6.38 -0.35 -4.90
CA ILE A 94 5.38 -0.33 -3.82
C ILE A 94 6.01 -0.46 -2.43
N ALA A 95 7.12 -1.19 -2.31
CA ALA A 95 7.84 -1.29 -1.05
C ALA A 95 8.45 0.07 -0.69
N GLU A 96 9.14 0.74 -1.61
CA GLU A 96 9.72 2.07 -1.34
C GLU A 96 8.64 3.14 -1.12
N ALA A 97 7.56 3.08 -1.91
CA ALA A 97 6.48 4.06 -1.87
C ALA A 97 5.64 3.98 -0.59
N LEU A 98 5.48 2.78 -0.03
CA LEU A 98 4.69 2.57 1.19
C LEU A 98 5.53 2.35 2.44
N ALA A 99 6.74 1.76 2.36
CA ALA A 99 7.69 1.60 3.46
C ALA A 99 9.00 0.91 3.03
N GLU A 100 10.07 1.68 2.82
CA GLU A 100 11.49 1.36 3.09
C GLU A 100 12.32 2.39 2.31
N ASN A 101 12.65 3.53 2.93
CA ASN A 101 13.86 4.31 2.65
C ASN A 101 13.92 5.49 3.65
N GLN A 102 14.53 5.23 4.79
CA GLN A 102 15.45 6.15 5.44
C GLN A 102 16.50 5.25 6.11
N THR A 103 17.59 4.98 5.39
CA THR A 103 18.89 5.36 5.97
C THR A 103 18.93 6.87 6.05
#